data_AF-A0A1J5J8T8-F1
#
_entry.id   AF-A0A1J5J8T8-F1
#
_cell.length_a   1.000
_cell.length_b   1.000
_cell.length_c   1.000
_cell.angle_alpha   90.00
_cell.angle_beta   90.00
_cell.angle_gamma   90.00
#
_symmetry.space_group_name_H-M   'P 1'
#
loop_
_entity.id
_entity.type
_entity.pdbx_description
1 polymer ?
#
loop_
_entity_poly.entity_id
_entity_poly.type
_entity_poly.pdbx_seq_one_letter_code
_entity_poly.pdbx_strand_id
1 'polypeptide(L)'
;MTEQQNSAILIYFPMMVFSDGSVQSGKCGANAEDWDVLRSLPEKEQNILTSKEIFFKIQSLQEKFGISNMSTGYISLFIRKIFFKELTLEACEAKIGSMLMTTGGGDPNQAKAIVQFIQKEILTIEPKLVVEKEEEIMPKKVTMNLPVLQALSQYERLGDQLITKERIRIKTQGEPVRPSLSYWIKYYRDELGVGHHDSVAIGDFLFRSENGKKLSPIEREYVSLLIKSIEGNFPLSIDVESQEIIFPISSDVTVVATNKPPVQMTNRSPFTFGSQKVTPVNDSVPKAREIHMKPGLAFHQGVDTPSPSSDNTLRFSSSHIFPVEKEMLTQTMETKHEVKREEKKEVKPFVVTKKAVPAGSLSGAVPFVMPDIPIKKPRPRVFEDANPFIIRPSHRDN
;
A
#
# COMPACT_ATOMS: atom_id res chain seq x y z
N MET A 1 6.69 11.66 -5.39
CA MET A 1 5.89 12.91 -5.38
C MET A 1 6.33 13.70 -4.18
N THR A 2 6.74 14.95 -4.37
CA THR A 2 7.29 15.81 -3.33
C THR A 2 6.15 16.43 -2.51
N GLU A 3 6.40 16.73 -1.24
CA GLU A 3 5.41 17.29 -0.30
C GLU A 3 4.67 18.53 -0.83
N GLN A 4 5.34 19.33 -1.67
CA GLN A 4 4.75 20.48 -2.38
C GLN A 4 3.67 20.12 -3.39
N GLN A 5 3.71 18.94 -4.01
CA GLN A 5 2.65 18.50 -4.93
C GLN A 5 1.39 18.11 -4.17
N ASN A 6 1.53 17.61 -2.94
CA ASN A 6 0.39 17.21 -2.13
C ASN A 6 -0.38 18.41 -1.58
N SER A 7 0.30 19.51 -1.22
CA SER A 7 -0.38 20.73 -0.76
C SER A 7 -1.18 21.42 -1.87
N ALA A 8 -0.70 21.34 -3.12
CA ALA A 8 -1.41 21.87 -4.29
C ALA A 8 -2.73 21.13 -4.59
N ILE A 9 -2.93 19.92 -4.08
CA ILE A 9 -4.19 19.18 -4.27
C ILE A 9 -5.27 19.69 -3.30
N LEU A 10 -4.89 20.18 -2.12
CA LEU A 10 -5.84 20.57 -1.08
C LEU A 10 -6.57 21.89 -1.37
N ILE A 11 -5.99 22.79 -2.17
CA ILE A 11 -6.64 24.07 -2.55
C ILE A 11 -7.96 23.87 -3.30
N TYR A 12 -8.16 22.69 -3.91
CA TYR A 12 -9.36 22.36 -4.67
C TYR A 12 -10.48 21.75 -3.81
N PHE A 13 -10.25 21.52 -2.52
CA PHE A 13 -11.26 21.01 -1.59
C PHE A 13 -11.71 22.14 -0.66
N PRO A 14 -12.94 22.69 -0.83
CA PRO A 14 -13.43 23.84 -0.04
C PRO A 14 -13.30 23.69 1.48
N MET A 15 -13.47 22.46 1.99
CA MET A 15 -13.37 22.15 3.41
C MET A 15 -11.92 22.09 3.94
N MET A 16 -10.92 22.00 3.06
CA MET A 16 -9.51 21.88 3.47
C MET A 16 -8.76 23.21 3.44
N VAL A 17 -9.37 24.28 2.91
CA VAL A 17 -8.75 25.61 2.80
C VAL A 17 -8.94 26.42 4.08
N PHE A 18 -7.88 27.10 4.52
CA PHE A 18 -7.90 27.97 5.69
C PHE A 18 -8.69 29.27 5.43
N SER A 19 -9.11 29.95 6.50
CA SER A 19 -9.86 31.20 6.43
C SER A 19 -9.16 32.33 5.65
N ASP A 20 -7.84 32.25 5.53
CA ASP A 20 -6.99 33.18 4.79
C ASP A 20 -6.77 32.77 3.33
N GLY A 21 -7.42 31.71 2.85
CA GLY A 21 -7.26 31.16 1.49
C GLY A 21 -5.99 30.33 1.28
N SER A 22 -5.16 30.16 2.32
CA SER A 22 -3.92 29.37 2.23
C SER A 22 -4.18 27.88 2.50
N VAL A 23 -3.16 27.06 2.21
CA VAL A 23 -3.08 25.65 2.59
C VAL A 23 -1.73 25.41 3.24
N GLN A 24 -1.73 24.89 4.47
CA GLN A 24 -0.52 24.47 5.16
C GLN A 24 -0.41 22.93 5.11
N SER A 25 0.76 22.40 4.75
CA SER A 25 0.98 20.94 4.78
C SER A 25 0.81 20.42 6.21
N GLY A 26 0.08 19.31 6.35
CA GLY A 26 -0.06 18.60 7.64
C GLY A 26 -1.06 19.21 8.64
N LYS A 27 -1.81 20.26 8.28
CA LYS A 27 -2.90 20.79 9.13
C LYS A 27 -4.20 20.89 8.32
N CYS A 28 -5.29 20.41 8.91
CA CYS A 28 -6.64 20.62 8.36
C CYS A 28 -6.98 22.12 8.44
N GLY A 29 -7.35 22.72 7.31
CA GLY A 29 -7.61 24.15 7.22
C GLY A 29 -8.93 24.63 7.81
N ALA A 30 -9.90 23.73 7.93
CA ALA A 30 -11.17 24.03 8.59
C ALA A 30 -11.01 24.04 10.11
N ASN A 31 -11.53 25.11 10.74
CA ASN A 31 -11.69 25.18 12.18
C ASN A 31 -12.72 24.14 12.63
N ALA A 32 -12.72 23.76 13.92
CA ALA A 32 -13.73 22.85 14.47
C ALA A 32 -15.17 23.34 14.17
N GLU A 33 -15.37 24.66 14.22
CA GLU A 33 -16.64 25.34 13.90
C GLU A 33 -17.08 25.11 12.45
N ASP A 34 -16.17 25.15 11.47
CA ASP A 34 -16.51 24.90 10.05
C ASP A 34 -17.05 23.47 9.86
N TRP A 35 -16.52 22.50 10.60
CA TRP A 35 -16.98 21.11 10.56
C TRP A 35 -18.33 20.92 11.24
N ASP A 36 -18.62 21.66 12.30
CA ASP A 36 -19.95 21.68 12.93
C ASP A 36 -21.00 22.25 11.98
N VAL A 37 -20.67 23.35 11.29
CA VAL A 37 -21.55 23.93 10.26
C VAL A 37 -21.77 22.93 9.13
N LEU A 38 -20.72 22.27 8.62
CA LEU A 38 -20.86 21.23 7.60
C LEU A 38 -21.83 20.13 8.05
N ARG A 39 -21.66 19.60 9.27
CA ARG A 39 -22.54 18.55 9.82
C ARG A 39 -24.01 18.98 9.95
N SER A 40 -24.26 20.28 10.08
CA SER A 40 -25.61 20.84 10.18
C SER A 40 -26.31 21.05 8.82
N LEU A 41 -25.57 20.99 7.71
CA LEU A 41 -26.15 21.17 6.37
C LEU A 41 -26.99 19.96 5.94
N PRO A 42 -27.88 20.10 4.94
CA PRO A 42 -28.52 18.96 4.31
C PRO A 42 -27.49 17.98 3.72
N GLU A 43 -27.74 16.69 3.81
CA GLU A 43 -26.85 15.62 3.33
C GLU A 43 -26.40 15.83 1.88
N LYS A 44 -27.31 16.31 1.03
CA LYS A 44 -27.00 16.66 -0.37
C LYS A 44 -25.87 17.69 -0.47
N GLU A 45 -25.92 18.76 0.32
CA GLU A 45 -24.89 19.82 0.31
C GLU A 45 -23.59 19.33 0.94
N GLN A 46 -23.66 18.53 2.01
CA GLN A 46 -22.48 17.90 2.62
C GLN A 46 -21.73 17.05 1.61
N ASN A 47 -22.44 16.17 0.90
CA ASN A 47 -21.86 15.28 -0.10
C ASN A 47 -21.24 16.04 -1.27
N ILE A 48 -21.81 17.17 -1.70
CA ILE A 48 -21.20 18.00 -2.74
C ILE A 48 -19.86 18.57 -2.26
N LEU A 49 -19.83 19.15 -1.05
CA LEU A 49 -18.63 19.78 -0.48
C LEU A 49 -17.49 18.80 -0.21
N THR A 50 -17.80 17.53 0.07
CA THR A 50 -16.81 16.46 0.30
C THR A 50 -16.54 15.59 -0.93
N SER A 51 -17.26 15.80 -2.04
CA SER A 51 -17.10 14.99 -3.25
C SER A 51 -15.75 15.19 -3.93
N LYS A 52 -15.34 14.21 -4.75
CA LYS A 52 -14.24 14.38 -5.70
C LYS A 52 -14.65 15.21 -6.94
N GLU A 53 -15.95 15.35 -7.19
CA GLU A 53 -16.44 16.08 -8.36
C GLU A 53 -16.21 17.58 -8.23
N ILE A 54 -16.43 18.14 -7.03
CA ILE A 54 -16.15 19.56 -6.78
C ILE A 54 -14.67 19.88 -6.98
N PHE A 55 -13.77 18.96 -6.59
CA PHE A 55 -12.33 19.06 -6.84
C PHE A 55 -12.04 19.24 -8.33
N PHE A 56 -12.55 18.35 -9.18
CA PHE A 56 -12.30 18.42 -10.62
C PHE A 56 -12.92 19.67 -11.25
N LYS A 57 -14.07 20.13 -10.75
CA LYS A 57 -14.72 21.35 -11.23
C LYS A 57 -13.93 22.62 -10.86
N ILE A 58 -13.38 22.70 -9.65
CA ILE A 58 -12.53 23.83 -9.24
C ILE A 58 -11.20 23.80 -10.01
N GLN A 59 -10.62 22.61 -10.22
CA GLN A 59 -9.43 22.48 -11.08
C GLN A 59 -9.72 22.96 -12.51
N SER A 60 -10.83 22.52 -13.10
CA SER A 60 -11.26 22.96 -14.44
C SER A 60 -11.49 24.46 -14.50
N LEU A 61 -12.04 25.06 -13.44
CA LEU A 61 -12.22 26.51 -13.30
C LEU A 61 -10.85 27.21 -13.35
N GLN A 62 -9.88 26.74 -12.55
CA GLN A 62 -8.54 27.30 -12.53
C GLN A 62 -7.89 27.27 -13.92
N GLU A 63 -7.90 26.11 -14.58
CA GLU A 63 -7.32 25.92 -15.91
C GLU A 63 -8.00 26.79 -16.96
N LYS A 64 -9.33 26.89 -16.92
CA LYS A 64 -10.13 27.65 -17.90
C LYS A 64 -9.89 29.15 -17.82
N PHE A 65 -9.72 29.70 -16.63
CA PHE A 65 -9.56 31.13 -16.40
C PHE A 65 -8.11 31.56 -16.15
N GLY A 66 -7.16 30.59 -16.13
CA GLY A 66 -5.74 30.87 -15.92
C GLY A 66 -5.43 31.44 -14.54
N ILE A 67 -6.16 30.98 -13.51
CA ILE A 67 -6.10 31.57 -12.17
C ILE A 67 -4.91 30.99 -11.39
N SER A 68 -4.28 31.80 -10.54
CA SER A 68 -3.20 31.33 -9.66
C SER A 68 -3.70 30.33 -8.59
N ASN A 69 -2.80 29.50 -8.05
CA ASN A 69 -3.13 28.57 -6.96
C ASN A 69 -3.66 29.29 -5.71
N MET A 70 -3.10 30.46 -5.38
CA MET A 70 -3.51 31.26 -4.22
C MET A 70 -4.94 31.80 -4.40
N SER A 71 -5.23 32.37 -5.57
CA SER A 71 -6.57 32.85 -5.92
C SER A 71 -7.59 31.70 -5.99
N THR A 72 -7.16 30.52 -6.42
CA THR A 72 -7.98 29.30 -6.42
C THR A 72 -8.35 28.86 -5.01
N GLY A 73 -7.43 28.94 -4.05
CA GLY A 73 -7.73 28.72 -2.63
C GLY A 73 -8.83 29.65 -2.11
N TYR A 74 -8.76 30.95 -2.40
CA TYR A 74 -9.83 31.89 -2.05
C TYR A 74 -11.17 31.56 -2.71
N ILE A 75 -11.16 31.14 -3.98
CA ILE A 75 -12.39 30.74 -4.69
C ILE A 75 -13.01 29.51 -4.01
N SER A 76 -12.22 28.50 -3.65
CA SER A 76 -12.67 27.34 -2.89
C SER A 76 -13.30 27.74 -1.55
N LEU A 77 -12.70 28.71 -0.85
CA LEU A 77 -13.26 29.26 0.37
C LEU A 77 -14.58 30.00 0.12
N PHE A 78 -14.71 30.78 -0.95
CA PHE A 78 -15.97 31.43 -1.29
C PHE A 78 -17.07 30.43 -1.64
N ILE A 79 -16.72 29.33 -2.32
CA ILE A 79 -17.65 28.22 -2.57
C ILE A 79 -18.15 27.64 -1.24
N ARG A 80 -17.26 27.36 -0.27
CA ARG A 80 -17.66 26.94 1.09
C ARG A 80 -18.66 27.91 1.71
N LYS A 81 -18.34 29.21 1.69
CA LYS A 81 -19.19 30.26 2.28
C LYS A 81 -20.55 30.41 1.60
N ILE A 82 -20.65 30.12 0.30
CA ILE A 82 -21.93 30.09 -0.43
C ILE A 82 -22.80 28.93 0.08
N PHE A 83 -22.22 27.74 0.26
CA PHE A 83 -22.96 26.60 0.83
C PHE A 83 -23.39 26.87 2.28
N PHE A 84 -22.54 27.52 3.07
CA PHE A 84 -22.84 27.91 4.45
C PHE A 84 -23.84 29.08 4.54
N LYS A 85 -24.29 29.62 3.40
CA LYS A 85 -25.17 30.80 3.28
C LYS A 85 -24.61 32.07 3.92
N GLU A 86 -23.30 32.13 4.17
CA GLU A 86 -22.59 33.32 4.66
C GLU A 86 -22.30 34.33 3.54
N LEU A 87 -22.32 33.89 2.29
CA LEU A 87 -21.98 34.70 1.13
C LEU A 87 -23.01 34.52 0.01
N THR A 88 -23.60 35.63 -0.43
CA THR A 88 -24.49 35.66 -1.60
C THR A 88 -23.68 35.66 -2.90
N LEU A 89 -24.28 35.22 -4.00
CA LEU A 89 -23.61 35.19 -5.32
C LEU A 89 -23.19 36.58 -5.80
N GLU A 90 -24.01 37.60 -5.55
CA GLU A 90 -23.70 39.00 -5.88
C GLU A 90 -22.49 39.53 -5.09
N ALA A 91 -22.45 39.26 -3.79
CA ALA A 91 -21.30 39.62 -2.96
C ALA A 91 -20.05 38.82 -3.33
N CYS A 92 -20.22 37.58 -3.81
CA CYS A 92 -19.12 36.75 -4.29
C CYS A 92 -18.45 37.36 -5.53
N GLU A 93 -19.20 37.90 -6.48
CA GLU A 93 -18.66 38.57 -7.68
C GLU A 93 -17.75 39.74 -7.29
N ALA A 94 -18.22 40.62 -6.41
CA ALA A 94 -17.44 41.76 -5.93
C ALA A 94 -16.15 41.32 -5.19
N LYS A 95 -16.24 40.27 -4.36
CA LYS A 95 -15.07 39.74 -3.63
C LYS A 95 -14.06 39.08 -4.56
N ILE A 96 -14.49 38.32 -5.56
CA ILE A 96 -13.61 37.71 -6.55
C ILE A 96 -12.88 38.80 -7.34
N GLY A 97 -13.59 39.83 -7.81
CA GLY A 97 -12.97 40.95 -8.54
C GLY A 97 -11.90 41.67 -7.72
N SER A 98 -12.20 41.99 -6.46
CA SER A 98 -11.24 42.62 -5.54
C SER A 98 -10.04 41.72 -5.21
N MET A 99 -10.28 40.42 -5.06
CA MET A 99 -9.22 39.44 -4.78
C MET A 99 -8.29 39.25 -5.98
N LEU A 100 -8.81 39.13 -7.19
CA LEU A 100 -8.00 38.99 -8.42
C LEU A 100 -7.13 40.24 -8.64
N MET A 101 -7.68 41.43 -8.38
CA MET A 101 -6.93 42.69 -8.46
C MET A 101 -5.79 42.75 -7.43
N THR A 102 -6.05 42.35 -6.18
CA THR A 102 -5.05 42.42 -5.10
C THR A 102 -3.94 41.39 -5.23
N THR A 103 -4.30 40.15 -5.63
CA THR A 103 -3.35 39.03 -5.70
C THR A 103 -2.55 39.00 -7.02
N GLY A 104 -2.99 39.74 -8.04
CA GLY A 104 -2.42 39.66 -9.39
C GLY A 104 -2.61 38.28 -10.05
N GLY A 105 -3.52 37.46 -9.51
CA GLY A 105 -3.69 36.06 -9.90
C GLY A 105 -4.66 35.81 -11.06
N GLY A 106 -5.13 36.86 -11.75
CA GLY A 106 -6.03 36.78 -12.91
C GLY A 106 -6.60 38.15 -13.31
N ASP A 107 -7.46 38.18 -14.33
CA ASP A 107 -8.12 39.39 -14.82
C ASP A 107 -9.40 39.69 -13.99
N PRO A 108 -9.51 40.85 -13.32
CA PRO A 108 -10.67 41.20 -12.51
C PRO A 108 -11.98 41.24 -13.31
N ASN A 109 -11.93 41.47 -14.63
CA ASN A 109 -13.13 41.48 -15.49
C ASN A 109 -13.76 40.09 -15.64
N GLN A 110 -13.03 39.03 -15.30
CA GLN A 110 -13.53 37.66 -15.36
C GLN A 110 -14.37 37.26 -14.14
N ALA A 111 -14.46 38.10 -13.10
CA ALA A 111 -15.18 37.78 -11.87
C ALA A 111 -16.62 37.30 -12.12
N LYS A 112 -17.34 38.00 -13.01
CA LYS A 112 -18.71 37.61 -13.42
C LYS A 112 -18.76 36.24 -14.09
N ALA A 113 -17.82 35.94 -14.98
CA ALA A 113 -17.75 34.67 -15.69
C ALA A 113 -17.40 33.50 -14.73
N ILE A 114 -16.54 33.76 -13.75
CA ILE A 114 -16.20 32.80 -12.69
C ILE A 114 -17.44 32.50 -11.83
N VAL A 115 -18.19 33.51 -11.39
CA VAL A 115 -19.42 33.30 -10.61
C VAL A 115 -20.48 32.53 -11.41
N GLN A 116 -20.64 32.84 -12.70
CA GLN A 116 -21.53 32.07 -13.58
C GLN A 116 -21.09 30.61 -13.71
N PHE A 117 -19.78 30.34 -13.76
CA PHE A 117 -19.26 28.97 -13.75
C PHE A 117 -19.59 28.26 -12.43
N ILE A 118 -19.35 28.90 -11.29
CA ILE A 118 -19.68 28.33 -9.97
C ILE A 118 -21.18 28.00 -9.91
N GLN A 119 -22.03 28.93 -10.33
CA GLN A 119 -23.48 28.75 -10.33
C GLN A 119 -23.93 27.60 -11.24
N LYS A 120 -23.35 27.48 -12.44
CA LYS A 120 -23.79 26.51 -13.45
C LYS A 120 -23.15 25.13 -13.32
N GLU A 121 -21.92 25.04 -12.81
CA GLU A 121 -21.13 23.80 -12.86
C GLU A 121 -20.87 23.21 -11.47
N ILE A 122 -20.91 24.03 -10.41
CA ILE A 122 -20.63 23.61 -9.03
C ILE A 122 -21.91 23.50 -8.22
N LEU A 123 -22.77 24.51 -8.26
CA LEU A 123 -24.03 24.48 -7.48
C LEU A 123 -25.08 23.51 -8.05
N THR A 124 -24.93 23.08 -9.30
CA THR A 124 -25.80 22.09 -9.94
C THR A 124 -25.22 20.67 -9.89
N ILE A 125 -24.10 20.44 -9.19
CA ILE A 125 -23.57 19.10 -9.00
C ILE A 125 -24.65 18.28 -8.31
N GLU A 126 -25.15 17.26 -8.99
CA GLU A 126 -25.94 16.23 -8.35
C GLU A 126 -24.95 15.32 -7.63
N PRO A 127 -24.90 15.32 -6.29
CA PRO A 127 -23.99 14.44 -5.59
C PRO A 127 -24.39 13.04 -6.00
N LYS A 128 -23.50 12.35 -6.70
CA LYS A 128 -23.55 10.90 -6.74
C LYS A 128 -23.51 10.51 -5.27
N LEU A 129 -24.63 10.00 -4.77
CA LEU A 129 -24.67 9.44 -3.44
C LEU A 129 -23.48 8.50 -3.38
N VAL A 130 -22.49 8.88 -2.57
CA VAL A 130 -21.46 7.95 -2.14
C VAL A 130 -22.20 7.03 -1.18
N VAL A 131 -23.14 6.23 -1.72
CA VAL A 131 -23.44 4.93 -1.17
C VAL A 131 -22.07 4.33 -1.01
N GLU A 132 -21.69 3.96 0.21
CA GLU A 132 -20.39 3.44 0.66
C GLU A 132 -19.99 2.13 -0.08
N LYS A 133 -20.09 2.14 -1.41
CA LYS A 133 -20.02 1.08 -2.39
C LYS A 133 -19.03 1.43 -3.50
N GLU A 134 -18.15 2.41 -3.31
CA GLU A 134 -16.93 2.54 -4.12
C GLU A 134 -15.77 1.67 -3.58
N GLU A 135 -16.01 0.80 -2.60
CA GLU A 135 -15.28 -0.46 -2.47
C GLU A 135 -15.84 -1.59 -3.35
N GLU A 136 -16.92 -1.35 -4.12
CA GLU A 136 -17.71 -2.39 -4.79
C GLU A 136 -17.73 -2.29 -6.33
N ILE A 137 -16.60 -1.98 -6.98
CA ILE A 137 -16.34 -2.45 -8.36
C ILE A 137 -14.88 -2.90 -8.56
N MET A 138 -14.17 -3.23 -7.49
CA MET A 138 -13.26 -4.36 -7.59
C MET A 138 -14.11 -5.58 -7.24
N PRO A 139 -14.16 -6.64 -8.07
CA PRO A 139 -14.80 -7.88 -7.66
C PRO A 139 -14.24 -8.20 -6.27
N LYS A 140 -15.13 -8.42 -5.28
CA LYS A 140 -14.70 -8.81 -3.93
C LYS A 140 -13.75 -9.98 -4.11
N LYS A 141 -12.45 -9.70 -4.01
CA LYS A 141 -11.42 -10.70 -4.24
C LYS A 141 -11.71 -11.82 -3.27
N VAL A 142 -11.91 -13.03 -3.81
CA VAL A 142 -12.16 -14.19 -2.97
C VAL A 142 -10.86 -14.44 -2.22
N THR A 143 -10.85 -14.08 -0.94
CA THR A 143 -9.69 -14.27 -0.06
C THR A 143 -9.89 -15.51 0.80
N MET A 144 -8.81 -16.26 0.97
CA MET A 144 -8.77 -17.44 1.81
C MET A 144 -7.60 -17.35 2.77
N ASN A 145 -7.82 -17.69 4.04
CA ASN A 145 -6.80 -17.64 5.08
C ASN A 145 -6.20 -19.04 5.27
N LEU A 146 -4.95 -19.24 4.85
CA LEU A 146 -4.24 -20.53 4.96
C LEU A 146 -2.79 -20.36 5.41
N PRO A 147 -2.21 -21.34 6.13
CA PRO A 147 -0.77 -21.41 6.33
C PRO A 147 -0.03 -21.53 5.00
N VAL A 148 1.14 -20.92 4.86
CA VAL A 148 1.83 -20.78 3.57
C VAL A 148 2.20 -22.12 2.93
N LEU A 149 2.56 -23.13 3.72
CA LEU A 149 2.89 -24.46 3.20
C LEU A 149 1.66 -25.18 2.65
N GLN A 150 0.50 -24.99 3.28
CA GLN A 150 -0.77 -25.52 2.79
C GLN A 150 -1.27 -24.73 1.57
N ALA A 151 -1.02 -23.42 1.53
CA ALA A 151 -1.33 -22.60 0.37
C ALA A 151 -0.50 -23.00 -0.86
N LEU A 152 0.79 -23.29 -0.68
CA LEU A 152 1.68 -23.73 -1.76
C LEU A 152 1.29 -25.09 -2.35
N SER A 153 0.61 -25.96 -1.59
CA SER A 153 0.09 -27.23 -2.14
C SER A 153 -1.22 -27.06 -2.91
N GLN A 154 -1.98 -26.00 -2.65
CA GLN A 154 -3.24 -25.69 -3.34
C GLN A 154 -3.05 -24.75 -4.54
N TYR A 155 -2.08 -23.83 -4.46
CA TYR A 155 -1.86 -22.76 -5.41
C TYR A 155 -0.40 -22.78 -5.90
N GLU A 156 -0.15 -23.47 -7.01
CA GLU A 156 1.21 -23.67 -7.54
C GLU A 156 1.91 -22.35 -7.90
N ARG A 157 1.16 -21.38 -8.45
CA ARG A 157 1.74 -20.08 -8.87
C ARG A 157 2.14 -19.20 -7.70
N LEU A 158 1.68 -19.52 -6.49
CA LEU A 158 2.02 -18.76 -5.29
C LEU A 158 3.54 -18.82 -5.00
N GLY A 159 4.20 -19.92 -5.36
CA GLY A 159 5.64 -20.07 -5.21
C GLY A 159 6.46 -19.05 -6.00
N ASP A 160 5.90 -18.51 -7.09
CA ASP A 160 6.57 -17.56 -7.99
C ASP A 160 6.35 -16.09 -7.60
N GLN A 161 5.52 -15.82 -6.60
CA GLN A 161 5.26 -14.48 -6.10
C GLN A 161 6.56 -13.82 -5.63
N LEU A 162 6.83 -12.60 -6.11
CA LEU A 162 7.98 -11.81 -5.70
C LEU A 162 7.73 -11.22 -4.31
N ILE A 163 8.57 -11.58 -3.34
CA ILE A 163 8.45 -11.09 -1.96
C ILE A 163 9.25 -9.81 -1.75
N THR A 164 10.42 -9.71 -2.41
CA THR A 164 11.36 -8.59 -2.24
C THR A 164 11.85 -8.09 -3.59
N LYS A 165 12.43 -6.89 -3.63
CA LYS A 165 12.99 -6.30 -4.86
C LYS A 165 14.38 -6.82 -5.19
N GLU A 166 15.21 -7.07 -4.17
CA GLU A 166 16.58 -7.52 -4.35
C GLU A 166 16.69 -9.03 -4.57
N ARG A 167 17.67 -9.46 -5.38
CA ARG A 167 17.95 -10.87 -5.66
C ARG A 167 18.54 -11.58 -4.44
N ILE A 168 18.18 -12.85 -4.27
CA ILE A 168 18.61 -13.69 -3.14
C ILE A 168 19.87 -14.46 -3.54
N ARG A 169 20.89 -14.46 -2.67
CA ARG A 169 22.04 -15.36 -2.79
C ARG A 169 21.81 -16.62 -1.97
N ILE A 170 21.83 -17.78 -2.63
CA ILE A 170 21.63 -19.08 -1.98
C ILE A 170 22.95 -19.84 -2.04
N LYS A 171 23.40 -20.44 -0.93
CA LYS A 171 24.68 -21.17 -0.85
C LYS A 171 24.85 -22.25 -1.93
N THR A 172 23.75 -22.87 -2.35
CA THR A 172 23.72 -23.93 -3.38
C THR A 172 23.74 -23.40 -4.82
N GLN A 173 23.66 -22.09 -5.04
CA GLN A 173 23.61 -21.47 -6.36
C GLN A 173 24.74 -20.46 -6.50
N GLY A 174 25.52 -20.57 -7.58
CA GLY A 174 26.63 -19.63 -7.83
C GLY A 174 26.16 -18.22 -8.20
N GLU A 175 24.93 -18.08 -8.72
CA GLU A 175 24.36 -16.81 -9.16
C GLU A 175 23.18 -16.37 -8.28
N PRO A 176 23.00 -15.05 -8.05
CA PRO A 176 21.84 -14.52 -7.35
C PRO A 176 20.53 -14.81 -8.09
N VAL A 177 19.61 -15.47 -7.39
CA VAL A 177 18.31 -15.91 -7.94
C VAL A 177 17.21 -14.87 -7.75
N ARG A 178 16.11 -15.04 -8.49
CA ARG A 178 14.90 -14.22 -8.37
C ARG A 178 14.31 -14.36 -6.96
N PRO A 179 13.85 -13.27 -6.32
CA PRO A 179 13.35 -13.30 -4.94
C PRO A 179 11.90 -13.79 -4.81
N SER A 180 11.63 -15.00 -5.30
CA SER A 180 10.31 -15.61 -5.18
C SER A 180 10.08 -16.20 -3.78
N LEU A 181 8.82 -16.44 -3.44
CA LEU A 181 8.42 -17.10 -2.19
C LEU A 181 9.14 -18.44 -2.01
N SER A 182 9.22 -19.27 -3.05
CA SER A 182 9.88 -20.57 -3.00
C SER A 182 11.39 -20.46 -2.68
N TYR A 183 12.08 -19.46 -3.24
CA TYR A 183 13.49 -19.23 -2.96
C TYR A 183 13.74 -18.64 -1.57
N TRP A 184 12.84 -17.81 -1.05
CA TRP A 184 12.90 -17.34 0.34
C TRP A 184 12.77 -18.50 1.34
N ILE A 185 11.82 -19.42 1.11
CA ILE A 185 11.65 -20.62 1.95
C ILE A 185 12.90 -21.52 1.87
N LYS A 186 13.44 -21.71 0.66
CA LYS A 186 14.67 -22.49 0.47
C LYS A 186 15.85 -21.85 1.21
N TYR A 187 16.06 -20.55 1.04
CA TYR A 187 17.13 -19.82 1.71
C TYR A 187 17.02 -19.89 3.24
N TYR A 188 15.81 -19.75 3.79
CA TYR A 188 15.56 -19.92 5.22
C TYR A 188 16.00 -21.30 5.74
N ARG A 189 15.61 -22.37 5.02
CA ARG A 189 15.99 -23.75 5.37
C ARG A 189 17.49 -24.02 5.19
N ASP A 190 18.14 -23.42 4.20
CA ASP A 190 19.58 -23.55 3.97
C ASP A 190 20.42 -22.83 5.06
N GLU A 191 19.89 -21.75 5.67
CA GLU A 191 20.57 -21.00 6.73
C GLU A 191 20.36 -21.57 8.14
N LEU A 192 19.12 -21.88 8.51
CA LEU A 192 18.78 -22.32 9.88
C LEU A 192 18.55 -23.83 9.99
N GLY A 193 18.21 -24.49 8.89
CA GLY A 193 17.84 -25.91 8.86
C GLY A 193 16.34 -26.13 8.83
N VAL A 194 15.94 -27.40 8.93
CA VAL A 194 14.54 -27.82 9.06
C VAL A 194 14.24 -28.01 10.54
N GLY A 195 13.28 -27.27 11.09
CA GLY A 195 12.94 -27.34 12.50
C GLY A 195 12.03 -26.19 12.94
N HIS A 196 11.83 -26.06 14.25
CA HIS A 196 11.33 -24.83 14.87
C HIS A 196 12.52 -24.02 15.41
N HIS A 197 12.46 -22.71 15.24
CA HIS A 197 13.48 -21.76 15.61
C HIS A 197 12.91 -20.69 16.54
N ASP A 198 13.66 -20.36 17.57
CA ASP A 198 13.27 -19.32 18.51
C ASP A 198 13.21 -17.93 17.84
N SER A 199 12.40 -17.04 18.40
CA SER A 199 12.29 -15.63 17.95
C SER A 199 13.64 -14.92 17.85
N VAL A 200 14.62 -15.31 18.69
CA VAL A 200 15.99 -14.77 18.65
C VAL A 200 16.72 -15.21 17.39
N ALA A 201 16.66 -16.50 17.04
CA ALA A 201 17.28 -17.03 15.82
C ALA A 201 16.62 -16.46 14.56
N ILE A 202 15.29 -16.30 14.56
CA ILE A 202 14.55 -15.64 13.48
C ILE A 202 15.00 -14.17 13.35
N GLY A 203 15.15 -13.47 14.47
CA GLY A 203 15.67 -12.09 14.48
C GLY A 203 17.08 -12.02 13.89
N ASP A 204 17.99 -12.87 14.37
CA ASP A 204 19.36 -12.92 13.84
C ASP A 204 19.39 -13.26 12.34
N PHE A 205 18.53 -14.16 11.86
CA PHE A 205 18.38 -14.42 10.42
C PHE A 205 17.94 -13.17 9.65
N LEU A 206 16.93 -12.44 10.13
CA LEU A 206 16.39 -11.26 9.44
C LEU A 206 17.36 -10.06 9.44
N PHE A 207 18.24 -9.94 10.44
CA PHE A 207 19.12 -8.78 10.60
C PHE A 207 20.60 -9.06 10.28
N ARG A 208 21.08 -10.29 10.45
CA ARG A 208 22.51 -10.62 10.31
C ARG A 208 22.84 -11.43 9.06
N SER A 209 21.86 -12.12 8.47
CA SER A 209 22.09 -12.93 7.26
C SER A 209 22.45 -12.07 6.04
N GLU A 210 23.10 -12.66 5.04
CA GLU A 210 23.57 -11.94 3.85
C GLU A 210 22.42 -11.24 3.10
N ASN A 211 21.30 -11.94 2.91
CA ASN A 211 20.12 -11.37 2.26
C ASN A 211 19.30 -10.49 3.23
N GLY A 212 19.21 -10.85 4.51
CA GLY A 212 18.44 -10.11 5.52
C GLY A 212 18.92 -8.67 5.75
N LYS A 213 20.25 -8.46 5.67
CA LYS A 213 20.88 -7.13 5.79
C LYS A 213 20.45 -6.13 4.72
N LYS A 214 20.01 -6.62 3.56
CA LYS A 214 19.63 -5.76 2.42
C LYS A 214 18.14 -5.47 2.35
N LEU A 215 17.34 -6.12 3.20
CA LEU A 215 15.89 -5.92 3.23
C LEU A 215 15.53 -4.52 3.72
N SER A 216 14.62 -3.87 3.02
CA SER A 216 13.92 -2.71 3.55
C SER A 216 13.09 -3.10 4.80
N PRO A 217 12.74 -2.15 5.68
CA PRO A 217 11.94 -2.45 6.87
C PRO A 217 10.61 -3.15 6.56
N ILE A 218 9.96 -2.74 5.47
CA ILE A 218 8.68 -3.30 5.01
C ILE A 218 8.87 -4.74 4.49
N GLU A 219 9.89 -4.97 3.65
CA GLU A 219 10.20 -6.33 3.16
C GLU A 219 10.60 -7.27 4.30
N ARG A 220 11.30 -6.77 5.31
CA ARG A 220 11.66 -7.55 6.50
C ARG A 220 10.42 -7.99 7.26
N GLU A 221 9.38 -7.16 7.32
CA GLU A 221 8.09 -7.52 7.90
C GLU A 221 7.41 -8.63 7.08
N TYR A 222 7.42 -8.54 5.75
CA TYR A 222 6.87 -9.58 4.87
C TYR A 222 7.58 -10.92 5.09
N VAL A 223 8.92 -10.94 5.07
CA VAL A 223 9.70 -12.16 5.31
C VAL A 223 9.49 -12.70 6.73
N SER A 224 9.38 -11.82 7.74
CA SER A 224 9.05 -12.21 9.12
C SER A 224 7.68 -12.90 9.21
N LEU A 225 6.67 -12.37 8.52
CA LEU A 225 5.33 -12.94 8.49
C LEU A 225 5.32 -14.31 7.78
N LEU A 226 6.07 -14.44 6.68
CA LEU A 226 6.26 -15.72 5.99
C LEU A 226 6.89 -16.77 6.92
N ILE A 227 7.97 -16.43 7.62
CA ILE A 227 8.65 -17.36 8.53
C ILE A 227 7.70 -17.79 9.67
N LYS A 228 6.95 -16.86 10.25
CA LYS A 228 5.92 -17.17 11.26
C LYS A 228 4.85 -18.12 10.71
N SER A 229 4.49 -18.00 9.43
CA SER A 229 3.53 -18.91 8.78
C SER A 229 4.12 -20.31 8.57
N ILE A 230 5.39 -20.42 8.19
CA ILE A 230 6.11 -21.70 7.99
C ILE A 230 6.24 -22.46 9.32
N GLU A 231 6.61 -21.74 10.37
CA GLU A 231 6.90 -22.33 11.68
C GLU A 231 5.61 -22.52 12.50
N GLY A 232 4.87 -21.44 12.74
CA GLY A 232 3.72 -21.45 13.64
C GLY A 232 2.37 -21.79 12.99
N ASN A 233 2.36 -22.26 11.73
CA ASN A 233 1.14 -22.42 10.92
C ASN A 233 0.25 -21.16 10.93
N PHE A 234 0.86 -19.98 11.02
CA PHE A 234 0.13 -18.72 11.05
C PHE A 234 -0.61 -18.50 9.72
N PRO A 235 -1.94 -18.28 9.73
CA PRO A 235 -2.72 -18.15 8.51
C PRO A 235 -2.44 -16.81 7.81
N LEU A 236 -2.27 -16.86 6.49
CA LEU A 236 -2.08 -15.68 5.63
C LEU A 236 -3.26 -15.53 4.67
N SER A 237 -3.65 -14.29 4.41
CA SER A 237 -4.69 -13.96 3.42
C SER A 237 -4.16 -14.15 2.00
N ILE A 238 -4.76 -15.06 1.25
CA ILE A 238 -4.39 -15.36 -0.14
C ILE A 238 -5.54 -14.96 -1.06
N ASP A 239 -5.20 -14.23 -2.11
CA ASP A 239 -6.11 -13.94 -3.22
C ASP A 239 -6.22 -15.19 -4.11
N VAL A 240 -7.38 -15.84 -4.11
CA VAL A 240 -7.59 -17.11 -4.84
C VAL A 240 -7.49 -16.91 -6.35
N GLU A 241 -7.84 -15.73 -6.86
CA GLU A 241 -7.83 -15.45 -8.30
C GLU A 241 -6.42 -15.19 -8.82
N SER A 242 -5.64 -14.38 -8.12
CA SER A 242 -4.26 -14.06 -8.50
C SER A 242 -3.24 -15.09 -8.00
N GLN A 243 -3.62 -15.93 -7.02
CA GLN A 243 -2.72 -16.85 -6.33
C GLN A 243 -1.54 -16.14 -5.66
N GLU A 244 -1.82 -15.01 -5.01
CA GLU A 244 -0.83 -14.17 -4.34
C GLU A 244 -1.21 -13.97 -2.86
N ILE A 245 -0.20 -13.95 -1.98
CA ILE A 245 -0.37 -13.51 -0.59
C ILE A 245 -0.61 -12.01 -0.57
N ILE A 246 -1.69 -11.60 0.10
CA ILE A 246 -2.00 -10.21 0.38
C ILE A 246 -1.31 -9.84 1.69
N PHE A 247 -0.21 -9.11 1.59
CA PHE A 247 0.43 -8.54 2.77
C PHE A 247 -0.37 -7.36 3.30
N PRO A 248 -0.53 -7.21 4.63
CA PRO A 248 -1.12 -6.01 5.19
C PRO A 248 -0.26 -4.81 4.77
N ILE A 249 -0.90 -3.79 4.19
CA ILE A 249 -0.24 -2.52 3.92
C ILE A 249 0.00 -1.91 5.30
N SER A 250 1.26 -1.85 5.74
CA SER A 250 1.68 -1.13 6.93
C SER A 250 1.55 0.39 6.66
N SER A 251 0.35 0.88 6.32
CA SER A 251 0.15 2.27 5.93
C SER A 251 0.29 3.19 7.12
N ASP A 252 -0.13 2.79 8.33
CA ASP A 252 0.02 3.64 9.51
C ASP A 252 0.05 2.80 10.78
N VAL A 253 1.19 2.18 11.08
CA VAL A 253 1.59 2.17 12.49
C VAL A 253 2.11 3.59 12.75
N THR A 254 1.17 4.53 12.87
CA THR A 254 1.40 5.65 13.77
C THR A 254 1.77 4.96 15.06
N VAL A 255 3.05 4.99 15.39
CA VAL A 255 3.52 4.50 16.68
C VAL A 255 2.75 5.38 17.64
N VAL A 256 1.62 4.87 18.14
CA VAL A 256 1.02 5.38 19.35
C VAL A 256 2.10 5.06 20.35
N ALA A 257 3.04 5.99 20.47
CA ALA A 257 3.90 6.11 21.61
C ALA A 257 2.90 6.11 22.74
N THR A 258 2.71 4.94 23.35
CA THR A 258 2.13 4.85 24.66
C THR A 258 3.05 5.71 25.51
N ASN A 259 2.65 6.98 25.64
CA ASN A 259 3.04 7.88 26.69
C ASN A 259 2.55 7.24 27.99
N LYS A 260 3.14 6.10 28.36
CA LYS A 260 3.29 5.80 29.75
C LYS A 260 4.19 6.92 30.24
N PRO A 261 3.72 7.77 31.16
CA PRO A 261 4.63 8.68 31.83
C PRO A 261 5.80 7.85 32.35
N PRO A 262 7.05 8.36 32.30
CA PRO A 262 8.17 7.67 32.92
C PRO A 262 7.71 7.32 34.33
N VAL A 263 7.65 6.02 34.62
CA VAL A 263 7.53 5.56 36.00
C VAL A 263 8.77 6.14 36.66
N GLN A 264 8.58 7.24 37.38
CA GLN A 264 9.58 7.78 38.26
C GLN A 264 9.95 6.61 39.16
N MET A 265 11.16 6.09 39.00
CA MET A 265 11.77 5.25 40.01
C MET A 265 11.73 6.09 41.29
N THR A 266 10.77 5.79 42.15
CA THR A 266 10.74 6.29 43.50
C THR A 266 12.08 5.93 44.14
N ASN A 267 12.75 6.97 44.62
CA ASN A 267 13.93 6.95 45.47
C ASN A 267 13.98 5.68 46.32
N ARG A 268 14.80 4.71 45.89
CA ARG A 268 15.43 3.81 46.85
C ARG A 268 16.54 4.60 47.53
N SER A 269 16.44 4.59 48.85
CA SER A 269 17.37 5.14 49.83
C SER A 269 18.84 4.94 49.45
N PRO A 270 19.72 5.89 49.79
CA PRO A 270 21.15 5.73 49.57
C PRO A 270 21.66 4.57 50.42
N PHE A 271 22.07 3.50 49.74
CA PHE A 271 22.88 2.46 50.36
C PHE A 271 24.31 3.03 50.47
N THR A 272 24.67 3.42 51.68
CA THR A 272 26.02 3.83 52.06
C THR A 272 26.99 2.68 51.81
N PHE A 273 27.66 2.69 50.66
CA PHE A 273 28.87 1.88 50.48
C PHE A 273 30.00 2.56 51.23
N GLY A 274 30.48 1.88 52.27
CA GLY A 274 31.59 2.32 53.10
C GLY A 274 32.83 2.59 52.26
N SER A 275 33.43 3.75 52.47
CA SER A 275 34.76 4.12 51.99
C SER A 275 35.79 3.11 52.47
N GLN A 276 36.24 2.21 51.59
CA GLN A 276 37.57 1.64 51.73
C GLN A 276 38.58 2.60 51.09
N LYS A 277 39.33 3.24 51.98
CA LYS A 277 40.54 4.00 51.72
C LYS A 277 41.59 3.03 51.18
N VAL A 278 41.93 3.12 49.90
CA VAL A 278 43.10 2.45 49.32
C VAL A 278 44.01 3.53 48.72
N THR A 279 45.24 3.53 49.23
CA THR A 279 46.34 4.44 48.94
C THR A 279 46.85 4.32 47.49
N PRO A 280 47.42 5.39 46.92
CA PRO A 280 48.09 5.33 45.63
C PRO A 280 49.46 4.64 45.78
N VAL A 281 49.63 3.49 45.12
CA VAL A 281 50.93 2.86 44.92
C VAL A 281 51.39 3.12 43.49
N ASN A 282 52.64 3.56 43.47
CA ASN A 282 53.48 3.96 42.38
C ASN A 282 53.87 2.80 41.45
N ASP A 283 54.36 3.19 40.28
CA ASP A 283 55.34 2.49 39.44
C ASP A 283 54.93 1.36 38.48
N SER A 284 55.48 1.57 37.28
CA SER A 284 56.11 0.60 36.37
C SER A 284 55.29 0.07 35.17
N VAL A 285 55.60 0.72 34.05
CA VAL A 285 55.49 0.28 32.66
C VAL A 285 56.12 -1.11 32.45
N PRO A 286 55.45 -2.05 31.77
CA PRO A 286 56.12 -3.14 31.07
C PRO A 286 56.08 -2.95 29.56
N LYS A 287 57.25 -2.55 29.08
CA LYS A 287 57.98 -2.92 27.86
C LYS A 287 57.33 -3.95 26.92
N ALA A 288 57.31 -3.56 25.64
CA ALA A 288 56.98 -4.34 24.46
C ALA A 288 57.63 -5.74 24.41
N ARG A 289 56.88 -6.71 23.92
CA ARG A 289 57.41 -7.97 23.37
C ARG A 289 57.17 -7.99 21.87
N GLU A 290 58.27 -7.85 21.13
CA GLU A 290 58.40 -8.24 19.73
C GLU A 290 58.04 -9.72 19.57
N ILE A 291 57.11 -10.01 18.68
CA ILE A 291 56.87 -11.37 18.18
C ILE A 291 57.77 -11.55 16.97
N HIS A 292 58.84 -12.32 17.20
CA HIS A 292 59.88 -12.66 16.25
C HIS A 292 59.31 -13.56 15.15
N MET A 293 59.37 -13.11 13.90
CA MET A 293 59.12 -13.94 12.72
C MET A 293 60.32 -14.88 12.48
N LYS A 294 60.05 -16.18 12.32
CA LYS A 294 61.03 -17.13 11.76
C LYS A 294 60.76 -17.33 10.27
N PRO A 295 61.76 -17.13 9.39
CA PRO A 295 61.71 -17.57 8.01
C PRO A 295 62.34 -18.97 7.87
N GLY A 296 61.79 -19.75 6.93
CA GLY A 296 62.49 -20.87 6.31
C GLY A 296 62.08 -22.27 6.78
N LEU A 297 61.38 -22.99 5.90
CA LEU A 297 61.70 -24.37 5.60
C LEU A 297 61.16 -24.74 4.22
N ALA A 298 61.96 -25.56 3.54
CA ALA A 298 62.06 -25.70 2.11
C ALA A 298 61.03 -26.65 1.49
N PHE A 299 60.89 -26.47 0.18
CA PHE A 299 60.57 -27.48 -0.82
C PHE A 299 61.02 -28.90 -0.43
N HIS A 300 60.09 -29.86 -0.52
CA HIS A 300 60.42 -31.22 -0.93
C HIS A 300 59.39 -31.69 -1.96
N GLN A 301 59.89 -31.91 -3.18
CA GLN A 301 59.32 -32.83 -4.17
C GLN A 301 59.62 -34.28 -3.74
N GLY A 302 58.72 -35.19 -4.11
CA GLY A 302 58.79 -36.64 -3.96
C GLY A 302 57.36 -37.15 -3.81
N VAL A 303 56.66 -37.50 -4.89
CA VAL A 303 56.64 -38.85 -5.49
C VAL A 303 56.63 -39.92 -4.40
N ASP A 304 55.44 -40.48 -4.15
CA ASP A 304 55.22 -41.93 -4.08
C ASP A 304 53.71 -42.22 -3.93
N THR A 305 53.15 -42.76 -5.01
CA THR A 305 51.98 -43.64 -4.99
C THR A 305 52.29 -44.90 -4.17
N PRO A 306 51.35 -45.41 -3.37
CA PRO A 306 50.61 -46.57 -3.87
C PRO A 306 49.10 -46.62 -3.52
N SER A 307 48.41 -47.26 -4.46
CA SER A 307 47.08 -47.87 -4.57
C SER A 307 46.53 -48.67 -3.35
N PRO A 308 45.36 -49.37 -3.41
CA PRO A 308 44.12 -48.92 -2.80
C PRO A 308 43.46 -49.98 -1.87
N SER A 309 42.90 -49.57 -0.75
CA SER A 309 42.00 -50.38 0.11
C SER A 309 41.62 -49.50 1.29
N SER A 310 40.40 -49.37 1.76
CA SER A 310 39.26 -50.29 1.77
C SER A 310 38.01 -49.49 2.16
N ASP A 311 36.88 -49.92 1.64
CA ASP A 311 35.53 -49.79 2.18
C ASP A 311 35.38 -49.03 3.51
N ASN A 312 34.86 -47.81 3.44
CA ASN A 312 34.10 -47.20 4.52
C ASN A 312 32.80 -46.63 3.94
N THR A 313 32.00 -47.52 3.35
CA THR A 313 30.60 -47.25 3.03
C THR A 313 29.79 -47.40 4.31
N LEU A 314 29.54 -46.27 4.98
CA LEU A 314 28.52 -46.16 6.02
C LEU A 314 27.14 -46.45 5.42
N ARG A 315 26.74 -47.73 5.47
CA ARG A 315 25.36 -48.15 5.17
C ARG A 315 24.47 -47.82 6.36
N PHE A 316 23.72 -46.73 6.25
CA PHE A 316 22.54 -46.54 7.10
C PHE A 316 21.43 -47.46 6.58
N SER A 317 21.23 -48.60 7.25
CA SER A 317 20.05 -49.43 7.07
C SER A 317 18.83 -48.66 7.61
N SER A 318 18.13 -47.98 6.71
CA SER A 318 16.82 -47.38 6.99
C SER A 318 15.76 -48.48 7.06
N SER A 319 15.54 -49.00 8.27
CA SER A 319 14.32 -49.71 8.65
C SER A 319 13.94 -49.35 10.08
N HIS A 320 14.02 -48.06 10.41
CA HIS A 320 13.47 -47.52 11.64
C HIS A 320 12.21 -46.74 11.28
N ILE A 321 11.09 -47.45 11.30
CA ILE A 321 9.74 -46.90 11.17
C ILE A 321 9.42 -46.24 12.52
N PHE A 322 9.22 -44.92 12.51
CA PHE A 322 8.82 -44.17 13.69
C PHE A 322 7.44 -44.63 14.21
N PRO A 323 7.24 -44.85 15.52
CA PRO A 323 5.95 -45.23 16.11
C PRO A 323 4.87 -44.12 16.13
N VAL A 324 4.82 -43.22 15.15
CA VAL A 324 3.86 -42.07 15.14
C VAL A 324 2.77 -42.20 14.07
N GLU A 325 2.84 -43.18 13.16
CA GLU A 325 1.84 -43.33 12.08
C GLU A 325 0.81 -44.45 12.30
N LYS A 326 0.69 -45.02 13.51
CA LYS A 326 -0.22 -46.15 13.76
C LYS A 326 -1.65 -45.79 14.22
N GLU A 327 -2.02 -44.51 14.29
CA GLU A 327 -3.35 -44.10 14.82
C GLU A 327 -4.25 -43.33 13.85
N MET A 328 -3.88 -43.09 12.59
CA MET A 328 -4.76 -42.38 11.64
C MET A 328 -5.45 -43.27 10.59
N LEU A 329 -5.38 -44.61 10.72
CA LEU A 329 -5.88 -45.55 9.71
C LEU A 329 -7.03 -46.47 10.17
N THR A 330 -7.70 -46.14 11.28
CA THR A 330 -8.87 -46.90 11.79
C THR A 330 -10.19 -46.13 11.79
N GLN A 331 -10.27 -44.94 11.17
CA GLN A 331 -11.50 -44.13 11.16
C GLN A 331 -12.13 -43.90 9.77
N THR A 332 -11.83 -44.75 8.78
CA THR A 332 -12.43 -44.67 7.42
C THR A 332 -13.09 -45.97 6.95
N MET A 333 -13.40 -46.91 7.86
CA MET A 333 -14.19 -48.10 7.53
C MET A 333 -15.34 -48.32 8.51
N GLU A 334 -16.19 -47.31 8.70
CA GLU A 334 -17.50 -47.51 9.33
C GLU A 334 -18.48 -46.43 8.84
N THR A 335 -18.86 -46.51 7.56
CA THR A 335 -20.08 -45.87 7.01
C THR A 335 -20.46 -46.59 5.72
N LYS A 336 -20.69 -47.89 5.86
CA LYS A 336 -21.39 -48.71 4.87
C LYS A 336 -22.38 -49.58 5.64
N HIS A 337 -23.51 -49.01 6.02
CA HIS A 337 -24.81 -49.67 6.05
C HIS A 337 -25.85 -48.61 6.45
N GLU A 338 -27.06 -48.78 5.92
CA GLU A 338 -28.28 -48.02 6.25
C GLU A 338 -28.64 -46.86 5.31
N VAL A 339 -29.00 -47.21 4.07
CA VAL A 339 -29.98 -46.47 3.28
C VAL A 339 -31.13 -47.42 2.95
N LYS A 340 -32.23 -47.31 3.70
CA LYS A 340 -33.52 -47.92 3.35
C LYS A 340 -34.65 -47.10 3.96
N ARG A 341 -35.52 -46.54 3.08
CA ARG A 341 -36.87 -45.96 3.37
C ARG A 341 -36.87 -44.72 4.27
N GLU A 342 -37.65 -43.66 4.12
CA GLU A 342 -38.83 -43.20 3.37
C GLU A 342 -38.49 -41.74 2.93
N GLU A 343 -39.16 -40.98 2.06
CA GLU A 343 -40.57 -40.69 1.94
C GLU A 343 -40.72 -39.84 0.65
N LYS A 344 -41.69 -40.19 -0.20
CA LYS A 344 -42.11 -39.35 -1.34
C LYS A 344 -42.80 -38.10 -0.81
N LYS A 345 -42.24 -36.90 -1.06
CA LYS A 345 -43.02 -35.66 -1.08
C LYS A 345 -43.14 -35.13 -2.50
N GLU A 346 -44.38 -35.20 -2.95
CA GLU A 346 -44.95 -34.73 -4.20
C GLU A 346 -44.80 -33.22 -4.32
N VAL A 347 -44.00 -32.76 -5.28
CA VAL A 347 -43.87 -31.34 -5.64
C VAL A 347 -44.97 -31.02 -6.66
N LYS A 348 -45.99 -30.28 -6.22
CA LYS A 348 -47.01 -29.70 -7.10
C LYS A 348 -46.38 -28.61 -7.97
N PRO A 349 -46.67 -28.54 -9.28
CA PRO A 349 -46.16 -27.48 -10.14
C PRO A 349 -46.83 -26.15 -9.79
N PHE A 350 -46.00 -25.15 -9.51
CA PHE A 350 -46.41 -23.77 -9.27
C PHE A 350 -46.85 -23.13 -10.60
N VAL A 351 -48.17 -22.95 -10.75
CA VAL A 351 -48.79 -22.26 -11.89
C VAL A 351 -48.55 -20.76 -11.74
N VAL A 352 -47.68 -20.20 -12.58
CA VAL A 352 -47.48 -18.75 -12.72
C VAL A 352 -48.66 -18.18 -13.51
N THR A 353 -49.68 -17.68 -12.80
CA THR A 353 -50.73 -16.84 -13.40
C THR A 353 -50.15 -15.47 -13.74
N LYS A 354 -49.99 -15.21 -15.05
CA LYS A 354 -49.74 -13.87 -15.61
C LYS A 354 -50.95 -12.99 -15.31
N LYS A 355 -50.77 -11.99 -14.45
CA LYS A 355 -51.78 -10.96 -14.19
C LYS A 355 -51.69 -9.91 -15.30
N ALA A 356 -52.77 -9.79 -16.07
CA ALA A 356 -52.93 -8.81 -17.14
C ALA A 356 -52.92 -7.38 -16.58
N VAL A 357 -52.12 -6.52 -17.21
CA VAL A 357 -52.14 -5.06 -17.03
C VAL A 357 -53.14 -4.48 -18.05
N PRO A 358 -54.06 -3.60 -17.65
CA PRO A 358 -55.02 -3.01 -18.58
C PRO A 358 -54.34 -1.99 -19.51
N ALA A 359 -54.67 -2.10 -20.79
CA ALA A 359 -54.27 -1.21 -21.86
C ALA A 359 -54.84 0.20 -21.65
N GLY A 360 -53.96 1.14 -21.32
CA GLY A 360 -54.23 2.58 -21.38
C GLY A 360 -53.87 3.12 -22.77
N SER A 361 -54.91 3.40 -23.54
CA SER A 361 -54.87 4.09 -24.84
C SER A 361 -54.35 5.53 -24.69
N LEU A 362 -53.21 5.85 -25.32
CA LEU A 362 -52.88 7.22 -25.72
C LEU A 362 -52.32 7.23 -27.14
N SER A 363 -53.23 7.57 -28.06
CA SER A 363 -52.99 8.02 -29.42
C SER A 363 -52.23 9.35 -29.41
N GLY A 364 -51.15 9.46 -30.19
CA GLY A 364 -50.45 10.73 -30.40
C GLY A 364 -49.08 10.60 -31.07
N ALA A 365 -48.98 9.85 -32.17
CA ALA A 365 -47.75 9.80 -32.96
C ALA A 365 -47.65 11.06 -33.84
N VAL A 366 -46.74 11.96 -33.49
CA VAL A 366 -46.27 13.05 -34.37
C VAL A 366 -45.06 12.51 -35.15
N PRO A 367 -45.01 12.60 -36.49
CA PRO A 367 -43.85 12.17 -37.25
C PRO A 367 -42.67 13.11 -37.01
N PHE A 368 -41.63 12.59 -36.34
CA PHE A 368 -40.34 13.25 -36.21
C PHE A 368 -39.56 13.11 -37.52
N VAL A 369 -39.51 14.18 -38.30
CA VAL A 369 -38.67 14.30 -39.49
C VAL A 369 -37.25 14.64 -39.02
N MET A 370 -36.32 13.70 -39.18
CA MET A 370 -34.88 13.97 -39.00
C MET A 370 -34.38 14.82 -40.17
N PRO A 371 -33.71 15.96 -39.94
CA PRO A 371 -32.96 16.63 -41.00
C PRO A 371 -31.65 15.89 -41.26
N ASP A 372 -31.38 15.62 -42.54
CA ASP A 372 -30.12 15.07 -43.03
C ASP A 372 -28.93 15.95 -42.62
N ILE A 373 -28.06 15.41 -41.76
CA ILE A 373 -26.78 16.04 -41.40
C ILE A 373 -25.71 15.55 -42.38
N PRO A 374 -25.12 16.43 -43.21
CA PRO A 374 -24.08 16.01 -44.15
C PRO A 374 -22.80 15.63 -43.38
N ILE A 375 -22.41 14.36 -43.53
CA ILE A 375 -21.16 13.79 -43.02
C ILE A 375 -20.00 14.46 -43.76
N LYS A 376 -19.34 15.44 -43.11
CA LYS A 376 -18.07 16.00 -43.58
C LYS A 376 -16.96 14.97 -43.38
N LYS A 377 -16.45 14.43 -44.48
CA LYS A 377 -15.25 13.59 -44.51
C LYS A 377 -14.06 14.34 -43.90
N PRO A 378 -13.27 13.72 -43.00
CA PRO A 378 -12.08 14.34 -42.44
C PRO A 378 -11.00 14.53 -43.53
N ARG A 379 -10.45 15.74 -43.63
CA ARG A 379 -9.30 16.04 -44.48
C ARG A 379 -8.04 15.33 -43.94
N PRO A 380 -7.19 14.77 -44.81
CA PRO A 380 -5.89 14.24 -44.39
C PRO A 380 -5.00 15.40 -43.91
N ARG A 381 -4.39 15.23 -42.73
CA ARG A 381 -3.33 16.11 -42.21
C ARG A 381 -2.06 15.86 -43.02
N VAL A 382 -1.61 16.90 -43.71
CA VAL A 382 -0.26 16.97 -44.27
C VAL A 382 0.70 17.20 -43.10
N PHE A 383 1.61 16.24 -42.87
CA PHE A 383 2.77 16.42 -42.00
C PHE A 383 3.80 17.23 -42.79
N GLU A 384 4.01 18.48 -42.39
CA GLU A 384 5.17 19.25 -42.82
C GLU A 384 6.32 19.00 -41.84
N ASP A 385 7.37 18.38 -42.36
CA ASP A 385 8.68 18.28 -41.75
C ASP A 385 9.31 19.67 -41.58
N ALA A 386 9.59 20.06 -40.35
CA ALA A 386 10.48 21.17 -40.05
C ALA A 386 11.30 20.87 -38.80
N ASN A 387 12.47 20.27 -39.03
CA ASN A 387 13.62 20.31 -38.15
C ASN A 387 14.63 21.23 -38.85
N PRO A 388 15.10 22.34 -38.23
CA PRO A 388 16.44 22.24 -37.63
C PRO A 388 16.65 23.18 -36.43
N PHE A 389 17.50 22.79 -35.48
CA PHE A 389 18.66 23.55 -34.98
C PHE A 389 19.18 22.90 -33.68
N ILE A 390 20.20 22.05 -33.82
CA ILE A 390 21.03 21.59 -32.71
C ILE A 390 22.18 22.57 -32.57
N ILE A 391 22.13 23.43 -31.55
CA ILE A 391 23.29 24.23 -31.12
C ILE A 391 24.05 23.38 -30.10
N ARG A 392 25.26 22.97 -30.47
CA ARG A 392 26.25 22.34 -29.58
C ARG A 392 26.81 23.40 -28.61
N PRO A 393 26.92 23.15 -27.30
CA PRO A 393 27.77 23.95 -26.43
C PRO A 393 29.23 23.47 -26.52
N SER A 394 30.12 24.43 -26.76
CA SER A 394 31.57 24.27 -26.75
C SER A 394 32.08 23.99 -25.35
N HIS A 395 32.91 22.95 -25.24
CA HIS A 395 33.88 22.77 -24.16
C HIS A 395 34.67 24.07 -23.95
N ARG A 396 34.77 24.51 -22.70
CA ARG A 396 35.73 25.52 -22.26
C ARG A 396 36.58 24.89 -21.17
N ASP A 397 37.86 24.74 -21.49
CA ASP A 397 38.91 24.40 -20.54
C ASP A 397 39.09 25.54 -19.53
N ASN A 398 39.19 25.17 -18.25
CA ASN A 398 40.11 25.74 -17.26
C ASN A 398 40.12 24.85 -16.00
#